data_AF-A0A7W7GP15-F1
#
_entry.id   AF-A0A7W7GP15-F1
#
_cell.length_a   1.000
_cell.length_b   1.000
_cell.length_c   1.000
_cell.angle_alpha   90.00
_cell.angle_beta   90.00
_cell.angle_gamma   90.00
#
_symmetry.space_group_name_H-M   'P 1'
#
loop_
_entity.id
_entity.type
_entity.pdbx_description
1 polymer ?
#
loop_
_entity_poly.entity_id
_entity_poly.type
_entity_poly.pdbx_seq_one_letter_code
_entity_poly.pdbx_strand_id
1 'polypeptide(L)'
;MKMAVEVDSIPEVNKGRRMPRRLVVRSRLAGFVREYPVTFSVVAPFSVLIILPALIFGNEHTGFIVKIYLIAMGASILGEILVKILSWFFGARGTRFERLIAAQRTVSPWVSRAAWRVGLLTLVLASLAKIVGAQAGVGTIESQVAGGEAGAAGAVASIAALAAGMDVVGLGLVIWARAMGAVSKRAFWWTLISATAVAFVHAVMLAVTAPAFKFVVVMVVSLLFVGLLRVRTTVLILLLVLVAWPALYAVRNEARADQGVEVSQEVSAYDRLRYDLQVADAAELTAGQDIGQVTGWEVFRYGLVPRVFDPDRPPLNTGMLINTELLGGAETSSATFLPVATAYVLVGVRGMIILYFSLALVPLLLLGVRRSIGPWSFSAMTTFNAAALGWFSVYPASVVLFLQNLVYLAVIIVAVRVYAFLRL
;
A
#
# COMPACT_ATOMS: atom_id res chain seq x y z
N MET A 1 -0.54 28.30 64.52
CA MET A 1 -0.75 29.28 63.44
C MET A 1 -0.13 28.71 62.16
N LYS A 2 -0.91 27.96 61.37
CA LYS A 2 -0.47 27.33 60.10
C LYS A 2 -1.09 28.13 58.96
N MET A 3 -0.25 28.80 58.16
CA MET A 3 -0.67 29.47 56.93
C MET A 3 -1.07 28.41 55.89
N ALA A 4 -2.34 28.41 55.52
CA ALA A 4 -2.83 27.76 54.32
C ALA A 4 -2.48 28.66 53.13
N VAL A 5 -1.69 28.14 52.20
CA VAL A 5 -1.49 28.77 50.89
C VAL A 5 -2.64 28.30 50.00
N GLU A 6 -3.53 29.23 49.73
CA GLU A 6 -4.63 29.16 48.77
C GLU A 6 -4.00 29.07 47.38
N VAL A 7 -4.11 27.89 46.74
CA VAL A 7 -3.69 27.70 45.35
C VAL A 7 -4.88 28.00 44.47
N ASP A 8 -4.79 29.15 43.81
CA ASP A 8 -5.74 29.64 42.83
C ASP A 8 -6.08 28.60 41.76
N SER A 9 -7.38 28.61 41.45
CA SER A 9 -8.08 27.83 40.45
C SER A 9 -7.34 27.67 39.12
N ILE A 10 -7.08 26.42 38.74
CA ILE A 10 -6.74 26.04 37.37
C ILE A 10 -8.00 26.24 36.50
N PRO A 11 -7.92 26.96 35.37
CA PRO A 11 -9.09 27.19 34.51
C PRO A 11 -9.62 25.86 33.96
N GLU A 12 -10.93 25.64 34.13
CA GLU A 12 -11.69 24.53 33.57
C GLU A 12 -11.66 24.55 32.03
N VAL A 13 -10.61 24.01 31.43
CA VAL A 13 -10.55 23.80 29.98
C VAL A 13 -11.22 22.46 29.64
N ASN A 14 -12.39 22.58 28.98
CA ASN A 14 -13.07 21.54 28.18
C ASN A 14 -13.81 20.40 28.90
N LYS A 15 -14.93 20.73 29.58
CA LYS A 15 -15.96 19.75 29.99
C LYS A 15 -16.95 19.31 28.87
N GLY A 16 -16.74 19.70 27.61
CA GLY A 16 -17.73 19.52 26.53
C GLY A 16 -17.57 18.32 25.58
N ARG A 17 -16.40 17.68 25.47
CA ARG A 17 -16.23 16.53 24.58
C ARG A 17 -16.50 15.23 25.32
N ARG A 18 -17.76 14.80 25.32
CA ARG A 18 -18.11 13.40 25.63
C ARG A 18 -17.28 12.50 24.73
N MET A 19 -16.25 11.85 25.29
CA MET A 19 -15.52 10.81 24.59
C MET A 19 -16.53 9.74 24.13
N PRO A 20 -16.44 9.21 22.90
CA PRO A 20 -17.21 8.03 22.54
C PRO A 20 -16.74 6.87 23.43
N ARG A 21 -17.44 6.66 24.56
CA ARG A 21 -17.35 5.46 25.36
C ARG A 21 -17.81 4.30 24.47
N ARG A 22 -16.93 3.30 24.33
CA ARG A 22 -17.10 1.99 23.66
C ARG A 22 -16.94 1.95 22.13
N LEU A 23 -15.71 1.65 21.71
CA LEU A 23 -15.45 0.84 20.51
C LEU A 23 -14.52 -0.31 20.91
N VAL A 24 -15.00 -1.21 21.77
CA VAL A 24 -14.24 -2.42 22.13
C VAL A 24 -15.17 -3.63 22.09
N VAL A 25 -15.70 -3.93 20.91
CA VAL A 25 -15.84 -5.34 20.53
C VAL A 25 -14.59 -5.63 19.70
N ARG A 26 -13.52 -6.06 20.38
CA ARG A 26 -12.26 -6.45 19.74
C ARG A 26 -12.52 -7.73 18.96
N SER A 27 -12.82 -7.64 17.67
CA SER A 27 -12.71 -8.84 16.82
C SER A 27 -11.25 -9.30 16.86
N ARG A 28 -11.03 -10.61 17.04
CA ARG A 28 -9.67 -11.19 17.08
C ARG A 28 -8.86 -10.78 15.85
N LEU A 29 -9.50 -10.72 14.68
CA LEU A 29 -8.89 -10.26 13.43
C LEU A 29 -8.41 -8.80 13.48
N ALA A 30 -9.18 -7.88 14.07
CA ALA A 30 -8.73 -6.49 14.20
C ALA A 30 -7.52 -6.38 15.14
N GLY A 31 -7.46 -7.21 16.18
CA GLY A 31 -6.27 -7.35 17.02
C GLY A 31 -5.07 -7.87 16.23
N PHE A 32 -5.28 -8.90 15.41
CA PHE A 32 -4.25 -9.48 14.55
C PHE A 32 -3.67 -8.48 13.56
N VAL A 33 -4.50 -7.73 12.81
CA VAL A 33 -4.04 -6.69 11.86
C VAL A 33 -3.14 -5.64 12.54
N ARG A 34 -3.43 -5.29 13.79
CA ARG A 34 -2.69 -4.27 14.53
C ARG A 34 -1.36 -4.80 15.07
N GLU A 35 -1.36 -6.03 15.53
CA GLU A 35 -0.17 -6.65 16.13
C GLU A 35 0.76 -7.28 15.11
N TYR A 36 0.22 -7.78 14.01
CA TYR A 36 0.89 -8.47 12.93
C TYR A 36 0.51 -7.93 11.54
N PRO A 37 0.63 -6.61 11.28
CA PRO A 37 0.29 -5.97 10.02
C PRO A 37 1.06 -6.55 8.83
N VAL A 38 2.33 -6.94 9.00
CA VAL A 38 3.11 -7.48 7.87
C VAL A 38 2.62 -8.87 7.53
N THR A 39 2.49 -9.73 8.54
CA THR A 39 1.90 -11.06 8.36
C THR A 39 0.51 -10.95 7.76
N PHE A 40 -0.34 -10.03 8.25
CA PHE A 40 -1.68 -9.83 7.70
C PHE A 40 -1.64 -9.41 6.23
N SER A 41 -0.80 -8.45 5.86
CA SER A 41 -0.69 -7.99 4.46
C SER A 41 -0.17 -9.06 3.51
N VAL A 42 0.65 -10.01 4.00
CA VAL A 42 1.07 -11.21 3.24
C VAL A 42 -0.05 -12.26 3.20
N VAL A 43 -0.74 -12.48 4.32
CA VAL A 43 -1.68 -13.59 4.49
C VAL A 43 -3.04 -13.35 3.83
N ALA A 44 -3.58 -12.14 3.98
CA ALA A 44 -4.89 -11.77 3.49
C ALA A 44 -5.09 -11.99 1.97
N PRO A 45 -4.18 -11.56 1.07
CA PRO A 45 -4.35 -11.81 -0.37
C PRO A 45 -4.30 -13.30 -0.67
N PHE A 46 -3.38 -14.03 -0.05
CA PHE A 46 -3.24 -15.46 -0.25
C PHE A 46 -4.48 -16.24 0.16
N SER A 47 -5.03 -15.91 1.33
CA SER A 47 -6.19 -16.62 1.87
C SER A 47 -7.44 -16.42 1.00
N VAL A 48 -7.65 -15.19 0.50
CA VAL A 48 -8.89 -14.82 -0.20
C VAL A 48 -8.79 -15.02 -1.71
N LEU A 49 -7.68 -14.64 -2.33
CA LEU A 49 -7.55 -14.55 -3.78
C LEU A 49 -6.78 -15.72 -4.41
N ILE A 50 -6.13 -16.58 -3.62
CA ILE A 50 -5.24 -17.63 -4.14
C ILE A 50 -5.65 -19.00 -3.61
N ILE A 51 -5.55 -19.22 -2.30
CA ILE A 51 -5.85 -20.52 -1.67
C ILE A 51 -7.32 -20.89 -1.86
N LEU A 52 -8.23 -19.94 -1.63
CA LEU A 52 -9.66 -20.20 -1.76
C LEU A 52 -10.04 -20.60 -3.21
N PRO A 53 -9.64 -19.85 -4.26
CA PRO A 53 -9.80 -20.31 -5.64
C PRO A 53 -9.11 -21.65 -5.93
N ALA A 54 -7.86 -21.86 -5.49
CA ALA A 54 -7.13 -23.10 -5.72
C ALA A 54 -7.90 -24.32 -5.19
N LEU A 55 -8.50 -24.22 -4.01
CA LEU A 55 -9.31 -25.27 -3.41
C LEU A 55 -10.65 -25.46 -4.12
N ILE A 56 -11.36 -24.37 -4.45
CA ILE A 56 -12.67 -24.43 -5.12
C ILE A 56 -12.55 -25.04 -6.52
N PHE A 57 -11.49 -24.70 -7.24
CA PHE A 57 -11.28 -25.12 -8.64
C PHE A 57 -10.32 -26.31 -8.78
N GLY A 58 -9.91 -26.95 -7.68
CA GLY A 58 -9.10 -28.17 -7.72
C GLY A 58 -7.74 -28.00 -8.40
N ASN A 59 -7.03 -26.91 -8.13
CA ASN A 59 -5.74 -26.63 -8.74
C ASN A 59 -4.69 -27.69 -8.33
N GLU A 60 -4.05 -28.34 -9.31
CA GLU A 60 -3.08 -29.42 -9.08
C GLU A 60 -1.83 -28.97 -8.29
N HIS A 61 -1.46 -27.69 -8.41
CA HIS A 61 -0.33 -27.10 -7.71
C HIS A 61 -0.68 -26.54 -6.33
N THR A 62 -1.85 -26.87 -5.77
CA THR A 62 -2.27 -26.41 -4.44
C THR A 62 -1.21 -26.68 -3.36
N GLY A 63 -0.51 -27.82 -3.42
CA GLY A 63 0.58 -28.13 -2.49
C GLY A 63 1.75 -27.14 -2.56
N PHE A 64 2.13 -26.72 -3.78
CA PHE A 64 3.16 -25.70 -3.99
C PHE A 64 2.69 -24.32 -3.49
N ILE A 65 1.46 -23.92 -3.83
CA ILE A 65 0.86 -22.66 -3.40
C ILE A 65 0.88 -22.55 -1.87
N VAL A 66 0.43 -23.61 -1.18
CA VAL A 66 0.44 -23.67 0.29
C VAL A 66 1.86 -23.62 0.84
N LYS A 67 2.81 -24.32 0.22
CA LYS A 67 4.22 -24.31 0.66
C LYS A 67 4.83 -22.90 0.64
N ILE A 68 4.77 -22.19 -0.49
CA ILE A 68 5.36 -20.85 -0.60
C ILE A 68 4.66 -19.83 0.31
N TYR A 69 3.34 -20.00 0.48
CA TYR A 69 2.55 -19.22 1.41
C TYR A 69 3.02 -19.40 2.86
N LEU A 70 3.16 -20.66 3.31
CA LEU A 70 3.60 -20.96 4.68
C LEU A 70 5.01 -20.44 4.95
N ILE A 71 5.90 -20.48 3.95
CA ILE A 71 7.25 -19.91 4.06
C ILE A 71 7.19 -18.39 4.27
N ALA A 72 6.46 -17.67 3.41
CA ALA A 72 6.34 -16.21 3.50
C ALA A 72 5.64 -15.77 4.81
N MET A 73 4.57 -16.48 5.19
CA MET A 73 3.85 -16.26 6.44
C MET A 73 4.75 -16.54 7.65
N GLY A 74 5.44 -17.68 7.68
CA GLY A 74 6.34 -18.07 8.77
C GLY A 74 7.47 -17.07 8.96
N ALA A 75 8.14 -16.67 7.88
CA ALA A 75 9.18 -15.64 7.92
C ALA A 75 8.67 -14.30 8.46
N SER A 76 7.48 -13.87 8.00
CA SER A 76 6.84 -12.63 8.47
C SER A 76 6.49 -12.69 9.96
N ILE A 77 5.91 -13.80 10.42
CA ILE A 77 5.56 -14.01 11.83
C ILE A 77 6.81 -13.97 12.70
N LEU A 78 7.87 -14.67 12.32
CA LEU A 78 9.14 -14.69 13.05
C LEU A 78 9.74 -13.29 13.17
N GLY A 79 9.75 -12.52 12.08
CA GLY A 79 10.22 -11.13 12.10
C GLY A 79 9.37 -10.26 13.03
N GLU A 80 8.05 -10.36 12.98
CA GLU A 80 7.17 -9.56 13.85
C GLU A 80 7.24 -9.99 15.33
N ILE A 81 7.46 -11.27 15.62
CA ILE A 81 7.75 -11.75 16.98
C ILE A 81 9.06 -11.15 17.47
N LEU A 82 10.12 -11.16 16.65
CA LEU A 82 11.39 -10.53 17.02
C LEU A 82 11.20 -9.02 17.28
N VAL A 83 10.44 -8.31 16.45
CA VAL A 83 10.09 -6.90 16.67
C VAL A 83 9.41 -6.69 18.01
N LYS A 84 8.50 -7.59 18.42
CA LYS A 84 7.85 -7.52 19.74
C LYS A 84 8.84 -7.76 20.88
N ILE A 85 9.69 -8.77 20.77
CA ILE A 85 10.72 -9.08 21.77
C ILE A 85 11.67 -7.90 21.93
N LEU A 86 12.20 -7.36 20.83
CA LEU A 86 13.06 -6.18 20.83
C LEU A 86 12.34 -4.97 21.42
N SER A 87 11.08 -4.74 21.01
CA SER A 87 10.29 -3.63 21.53
C SER A 87 10.12 -3.73 23.06
N TRP A 88 9.84 -4.93 23.57
CA TRP A 88 9.71 -5.21 24.99
C TRP A 88 11.04 -4.99 25.73
N PHE A 89 12.16 -5.49 25.19
CA PHE A 89 13.50 -5.31 25.76
C PHE A 89 13.88 -3.83 25.87
N PHE A 90 13.58 -3.04 24.84
CA PHE A 90 13.78 -1.59 24.85
C PHE A 90 12.68 -0.83 25.60
N GLY A 91 11.81 -1.49 26.37
CA GLY A 91 10.87 -0.85 27.29
C GLY A 91 9.59 -0.30 26.65
N ALA A 92 9.28 -0.66 25.39
CA ALA A 92 7.98 -0.39 24.82
C ALA A 92 6.93 -1.26 25.51
N ARG A 93 6.04 -0.63 26.26
CA ARG A 93 4.87 -1.30 26.84
C ARG A 93 3.63 -0.97 26.02
N GLY A 94 2.78 -1.97 25.81
CA GLY A 94 1.49 -1.83 25.15
C GLY A 94 1.49 -2.09 23.64
N THR A 95 0.29 -2.25 23.11
CA THR A 95 0.04 -2.57 21.70
C THR A 95 0.26 -1.35 20.80
N ARG A 96 0.50 -1.56 19.48
CA ARG A 96 0.61 -0.45 18.51
C ARG A 96 -0.62 0.46 18.53
N PHE A 97 -1.80 -0.10 18.78
CA PHE A 97 -3.04 0.65 18.90
C PHE A 97 -3.09 1.52 20.17
N GLU A 98 -2.61 1.01 21.30
CA GLU A 98 -2.45 1.81 22.52
C GLU A 98 -1.49 2.98 22.30
N ARG A 99 -0.41 2.77 21.53
CA ARG A 99 0.50 3.87 21.15
C ARG A 99 -0.17 4.92 20.26
N LEU A 100 -1.10 4.53 19.40
CA LEU A 100 -1.91 5.47 18.61
C LEU A 100 -2.87 6.27 19.51
N ILE A 101 -3.51 5.62 20.48
CA ILE A 101 -4.37 6.30 21.47
C ILE A 101 -3.53 7.25 22.33
N ALA A 102 -2.32 6.84 22.74
CA ALA A 102 -1.41 7.70 23.48
C ALA A 102 -1.02 8.93 22.65
N ALA A 103 -0.78 8.77 21.34
CA ALA A 103 -0.52 9.88 20.43
C ALA A 103 -1.64 10.93 20.46
N GLN A 104 -2.90 10.48 20.49
CA GLN A 104 -4.06 11.38 20.53
C GLN A 104 -4.07 12.29 21.75
N ARG A 105 -3.44 11.87 22.86
CA ARG A 105 -3.35 12.67 24.10
C ARG A 105 -2.21 13.69 24.07
N THR A 106 -1.14 13.40 23.32
CA THR A 106 0.09 14.21 23.34
C THR A 106 0.22 15.16 22.16
N VAL A 107 -0.51 14.90 21.07
CA VAL A 107 -0.34 15.66 19.82
C VAL A 107 -1.14 16.96 19.85
N SER A 108 -0.48 18.07 19.50
CA SER A 108 -1.12 19.38 19.34
C SER A 108 -2.24 19.35 18.28
N PRO A 109 -3.41 19.97 18.54
CA PRO A 109 -4.49 20.13 17.56
C PRO A 109 -4.07 20.83 16.26
N TRP A 110 -2.97 21.60 16.30
CA TRP A 110 -2.41 22.23 15.10
C TRP A 110 -1.76 21.20 14.18
N VAL A 111 -0.96 20.28 14.72
CA VAL A 111 -0.28 19.24 13.94
C VAL A 111 -1.31 18.34 13.25
N SER A 112 -2.39 17.98 13.93
CA SER A 112 -3.43 17.13 13.36
C SER A 112 -4.27 17.83 12.27
N ARG A 113 -4.52 19.14 12.41
CA ARG A 113 -5.13 19.96 11.35
C ARG A 113 -4.20 20.21 10.16
N ALA A 114 -2.91 20.43 10.41
CA ALA A 114 -1.91 20.58 9.36
C ALA A 114 -1.77 19.28 8.55
N ALA A 115 -1.69 18.12 9.23
CA ALA A 115 -1.67 16.82 8.59
C ALA A 115 -2.91 16.58 7.70
N TRP A 116 -4.11 16.98 8.16
CA TRP A 116 -5.32 16.93 7.33
C TRP A 116 -5.20 17.80 6.08
N ARG A 117 -4.84 19.08 6.23
CA ARG A 117 -4.77 20.03 5.10
C ARG A 117 -3.73 19.63 4.08
N VAL A 118 -2.53 19.28 4.54
CA VAL A 118 -1.46 18.85 3.64
C VAL A 118 -1.79 17.49 3.04
N GLY A 119 -2.35 16.56 3.81
CA GLY A 119 -2.80 15.27 3.28
C GLY A 119 -3.85 15.41 2.19
N LEU A 120 -4.83 16.30 2.37
CA LEU A 120 -5.84 16.62 1.37
C LEU A 120 -5.21 17.25 0.12
N LEU A 121 -4.35 18.25 0.28
CA LEU A 121 -3.65 18.89 -0.83
C LEU A 121 -2.81 17.87 -1.61
N THR A 122 -2.07 17.02 -0.90
CA THR A 122 -1.24 15.95 -1.47
C THR A 122 -2.10 14.98 -2.27
N LEU A 123 -3.25 14.54 -1.75
CA LEU A 123 -4.18 13.68 -2.47
C LEU A 123 -4.73 14.33 -3.73
N VAL A 124 -5.11 15.60 -3.67
CA VAL A 124 -5.62 16.35 -4.82
C VAL A 124 -4.54 16.49 -5.88
N LEU A 125 -3.33 16.91 -5.51
CA LEU A 125 -2.21 17.06 -6.45
C LEU A 125 -1.84 15.72 -7.10
N ALA A 126 -1.77 14.64 -6.32
CA ALA A 126 -1.50 13.31 -6.84
C ALA A 126 -2.62 12.82 -7.77
N SER A 127 -3.88 13.11 -7.44
CA SER A 127 -5.04 12.78 -8.26
C SER A 127 -5.01 13.52 -9.60
N LEU A 128 -4.72 14.82 -9.59
CA LEU A 128 -4.58 15.63 -10.80
C LEU A 128 -3.39 15.14 -11.65
N ALA A 129 -2.24 14.89 -11.04
CA ALA A 129 -1.06 14.41 -11.74
C ALA A 129 -1.29 13.05 -12.41
N LYS A 130 -2.06 12.16 -11.78
CA LYS A 130 -2.47 10.88 -12.39
C LYS A 130 -3.35 11.07 -13.62
N ILE A 131 -4.37 11.93 -13.53
CA ILE A 131 -5.28 12.18 -14.67
C ILE A 131 -4.52 12.86 -15.81
N VAL A 132 -3.75 13.92 -15.52
CA VAL A 132 -2.93 14.62 -16.52
C VAL A 132 -1.87 13.69 -17.11
N GLY A 133 -1.22 12.86 -16.27
CA GLY A 133 -0.25 11.87 -16.72
C GLY A 133 -0.87 10.84 -17.66
N ALA A 134 -2.05 10.30 -17.32
CA ALA A 134 -2.77 9.36 -18.16
C ALA A 134 -3.18 9.99 -19.51
N GLN A 135 -3.62 11.26 -19.52
CA GLN A 135 -3.89 12.01 -20.77
C GLN A 135 -2.64 12.21 -21.61
N ALA A 136 -1.48 12.34 -20.97
CA ALA A 136 -0.18 12.43 -21.63
C ALA A 136 0.40 11.05 -22.02
N GLY A 137 -0.37 9.96 -21.88
CA GLY A 137 0.08 8.61 -22.24
C GLY A 137 0.90 7.88 -21.17
N VAL A 138 1.09 8.46 -19.98
CA VAL A 138 1.89 7.82 -18.92
C VAL A 138 1.15 6.60 -18.36
N GLY A 139 1.73 5.42 -18.58
CA GLY A 139 1.23 4.16 -18.03
C GLY A 139 0.07 3.55 -18.82
N THR A 140 -0.25 4.10 -20.01
CA THR A 140 -1.20 3.49 -20.95
C THR A 140 -0.58 2.24 -21.58
N ILE A 141 -1.42 1.36 -22.13
CA ILE A 141 -0.94 0.14 -22.80
C ILE A 141 -0.12 0.52 -24.05
N GLU A 142 -0.48 1.59 -24.76
CA GLU A 142 0.30 2.12 -25.88
C GLU A 142 1.74 2.45 -25.48
N SER A 143 1.95 3.07 -24.32
CA SER A 143 3.30 3.37 -23.80
C SER A 143 4.10 2.11 -23.41
N GLN A 144 3.41 1.02 -23.11
CA GLN A 144 4.03 -0.28 -22.80
C GLN A 144 4.51 -0.97 -24.07
N VAL A 145 3.73 -0.91 -25.16
CA VAL A 145 4.05 -1.52 -26.47
C VAL A 145 5.11 -0.72 -27.23
N ALA A 146 5.11 0.61 -27.10
CA ALA A 146 6.06 1.48 -27.81
C ALA A 146 7.46 1.55 -27.16
N GLY A 147 7.82 0.58 -26.30
CA GLY A 147 9.16 0.52 -25.69
C GLY A 147 9.44 1.59 -24.63
N GLY A 148 8.43 2.07 -23.89
CA GLY A 148 8.59 2.88 -22.68
C GLY A 148 9.14 4.31 -22.84
N GLU A 149 9.80 4.64 -23.96
CA GLU A 149 10.42 5.94 -24.20
C GLU A 149 9.56 6.89 -25.05
N ALA A 150 8.81 6.36 -26.02
CA ALA A 150 8.06 7.20 -26.97
C ALA A 150 6.85 7.91 -26.34
N GLY A 151 6.24 7.37 -25.28
CA GLY A 151 5.08 7.96 -24.59
C GLY A 151 5.41 8.85 -23.38
N ALA A 152 6.67 8.86 -22.91
CA ALA A 152 7.06 9.48 -21.63
C ALA A 152 8.07 10.64 -21.78
N ALA A 153 8.44 11.02 -23.01
CA ALA A 153 9.46 12.04 -23.28
C ALA A 153 8.97 13.50 -23.05
N GLY A 154 7.71 13.71 -22.66
CA GLY A 154 7.16 15.04 -22.42
C GLY A 154 7.48 15.59 -21.03
N ALA A 155 7.69 16.90 -20.92
CA ALA A 155 7.81 17.61 -19.64
C ALA A 155 6.64 17.32 -18.68
N VAL A 156 5.44 17.12 -19.24
CA VAL A 156 4.22 16.74 -18.48
C VAL A 156 4.36 15.37 -17.82
N ALA A 157 4.92 14.37 -18.52
CA ALA A 157 5.14 13.03 -17.98
C ALA A 157 6.19 13.05 -16.85
N SER A 158 7.26 13.83 -17.02
CA SER A 158 8.29 14.02 -16.01
C SER A 158 7.73 14.68 -14.73
N ILE A 159 6.87 15.70 -14.87
CA ILE A 159 6.22 16.36 -13.74
C ILE A 159 5.21 15.43 -13.06
N ALA A 160 4.42 14.68 -13.84
CA ALA A 160 3.47 13.71 -13.29
C ALA A 160 4.19 12.59 -12.50
N ALA A 161 5.37 12.16 -12.96
CA ALA A 161 6.18 11.17 -12.27
C ALA A 161 6.67 11.66 -10.89
N LEU A 162 6.87 12.96 -10.69
CA LEU A 162 7.23 13.53 -9.38
C LEU A 162 6.09 13.42 -8.35
N ALA A 163 4.85 13.27 -8.82
CA ALA A 163 3.69 13.07 -7.96
C ALA A 163 3.34 11.59 -7.74
N ALA A 164 4.08 10.67 -8.35
CA ALA A 164 3.84 9.23 -8.21
C ALA A 164 4.01 8.80 -6.74
N GLY A 165 2.97 8.20 -6.15
CA GLY A 165 2.98 7.70 -4.78
C GLY A 165 2.65 8.74 -3.69
N MET A 166 2.49 10.01 -4.05
CA MET A 166 2.01 11.06 -3.13
C MET A 166 0.59 10.77 -2.64
N ASP A 167 -0.26 10.14 -3.47
CA ASP A 167 -1.63 9.75 -3.11
C ASP A 167 -1.66 8.86 -1.87
N VAL A 168 -0.75 7.89 -1.77
CA VAL A 168 -0.66 6.97 -0.64
C VAL A 168 -0.17 7.69 0.62
N VAL A 169 0.79 8.62 0.47
CA VAL A 169 1.26 9.47 1.58
C VAL A 169 0.12 10.32 2.12
N GLY A 170 -0.59 11.03 1.23
CA GLY A 170 -1.73 11.88 1.56
C GLY A 170 -2.88 11.11 2.20
N LEU A 171 -3.16 9.90 1.70
CA LEU A 171 -4.13 8.96 2.29
C LEU A 171 -3.76 8.64 3.74
N GLY A 172 -2.49 8.30 4.00
CA GLY A 172 -2.00 8.05 5.35
C GLY A 172 -2.22 9.24 6.29
N LEU A 173 -1.89 10.45 5.84
CA LEU A 173 -2.06 11.68 6.63
C LEU A 173 -3.52 11.96 6.96
N VAL A 174 -4.41 11.80 5.97
CA VAL A 174 -5.85 11.99 6.12
C VAL A 174 -6.45 10.98 7.11
N ILE A 175 -6.11 9.70 6.98
CA ILE A 175 -6.58 8.65 7.90
C ILE A 175 -6.08 8.91 9.32
N TRP A 176 -4.80 9.25 9.47
CA TRP A 176 -4.24 9.57 10.77
C TRP A 176 -4.90 10.80 11.39
N ALA A 177 -5.09 11.88 10.63
CA ALA A 177 -5.74 13.09 11.12
C ALA A 177 -7.19 12.83 11.57
N ARG A 178 -7.91 11.95 10.88
CA ARG A 178 -9.23 11.47 11.32
C ARG A 178 -9.15 10.66 12.60
N ALA A 179 -8.19 9.75 12.72
CA ALA A 179 -7.97 8.98 13.94
C ALA A 179 -7.67 9.88 15.15
N MET A 180 -6.98 11.01 14.93
CA MET A 180 -6.73 12.03 15.95
C MET A 180 -7.92 12.97 16.20
N GLY A 181 -9.02 12.86 15.45
CA GLY A 181 -10.22 13.68 15.62
C GLY A 181 -10.14 15.09 15.03
N ALA A 182 -9.21 15.34 14.11
CA ALA A 182 -9.01 16.67 13.49
C ALA A 182 -10.05 17.01 12.42
N VAL A 183 -10.75 16.00 11.88
CA VAL A 183 -11.71 16.17 10.78
C VAL A 183 -13.05 15.49 11.11
N SER A 184 -14.13 16.09 10.62
CA SER A 184 -15.48 15.54 10.77
C SER A 184 -15.62 14.22 10.02
N LYS A 185 -16.53 13.35 10.50
CA LYS A 185 -16.80 12.05 9.85
C LYS A 185 -17.24 12.23 8.40
N ARG A 186 -18.09 13.23 8.14
CA ARG A 186 -18.62 13.52 6.80
C ARG A 186 -17.51 13.92 5.83
N ALA A 187 -16.71 14.93 6.17
CA ALA A 187 -15.63 15.40 5.30
C ALA A 187 -14.62 14.29 5.01
N PHE A 188 -14.26 13.51 6.03
CA PHE A 188 -13.37 12.36 5.88
C PHE A 188 -13.87 11.34 4.85
N TRP A 189 -15.11 10.86 4.98
CA TRP A 189 -15.64 9.86 4.06
C TRP A 189 -15.82 10.39 2.64
N TRP A 190 -16.24 11.66 2.49
CA TRP A 190 -16.29 12.29 1.17
C TRP A 190 -14.91 12.34 0.51
N THR A 191 -13.86 12.72 1.24
CA THR A 191 -12.50 12.69 0.71
C THR A 191 -12.07 11.29 0.28
N LEU A 192 -12.36 10.26 1.07
CA LEU A 192 -12.03 8.88 0.70
C LEU A 192 -12.81 8.38 -0.52
N ILE A 193 -14.11 8.69 -0.60
CA ILE A 193 -14.96 8.34 -1.74
C ILE A 193 -14.46 9.05 -3.00
N SER A 194 -14.19 10.36 -2.93
CA SER A 194 -13.66 11.12 -4.06
C SER A 194 -12.30 10.60 -4.52
N ALA A 195 -11.36 10.34 -3.60
CA ALA A 195 -10.05 9.79 -3.95
C ALA A 195 -10.17 8.39 -4.59
N THR A 196 -11.08 7.56 -4.09
CA THR A 196 -11.38 6.24 -4.66
C THR A 196 -11.98 6.37 -6.06
N ALA A 197 -12.94 7.28 -6.26
CA ALA A 197 -13.53 7.54 -7.57
C ALA A 197 -12.48 7.99 -8.58
N VAL A 198 -11.57 8.89 -8.21
CA VAL A 198 -10.47 9.30 -9.10
C VAL A 198 -9.53 8.13 -9.40
N ALA A 199 -9.22 7.26 -8.43
CA ALA A 199 -8.42 6.06 -8.68
C ALA A 199 -9.09 5.11 -9.69
N PHE A 200 -10.42 4.99 -9.65
CA PHE A 200 -11.19 4.23 -10.65
C PHE A 200 -11.20 4.90 -12.02
N VAL A 201 -11.45 6.21 -12.10
CA VAL A 201 -11.38 6.95 -13.38
C VAL A 201 -10.01 6.78 -14.02
N HIS A 202 -8.94 6.97 -13.24
CA HIS A 202 -7.58 6.74 -13.71
C HIS A 202 -7.35 5.31 -14.20
N ALA A 203 -7.86 4.29 -13.49
CA ALA A 203 -7.76 2.90 -13.92
C ALA A 203 -8.51 2.62 -15.25
N VAL A 204 -9.65 3.26 -15.48
CA VAL A 204 -10.39 3.18 -16.76
C VAL A 204 -9.59 3.84 -17.88
N MET A 205 -9.04 5.04 -17.64
CA MET A 205 -8.21 5.74 -18.63
C MET A 205 -6.98 4.92 -19.06
N LEU A 206 -6.36 4.20 -18.11
CA LEU A 206 -5.23 3.32 -18.40
C LEU A 206 -5.65 1.94 -18.94
N ALA A 207 -6.94 1.61 -18.94
CA ALA A 207 -7.47 0.28 -19.22
C ALA A 207 -6.79 -0.85 -18.37
N VAL A 208 -6.42 -0.49 -17.12
CA VAL A 208 -5.74 -1.36 -16.14
C VAL A 208 -6.36 -1.15 -14.76
N THR A 209 -6.96 -2.20 -14.19
CA THR A 209 -7.71 -2.12 -12.93
C THR A 209 -6.85 -2.28 -11.67
N ALA A 210 -5.67 -2.90 -11.77
CA ALA A 210 -4.80 -3.20 -10.63
C ALA A 210 -4.44 -1.96 -9.76
N PRO A 211 -4.12 -0.77 -10.33
CA PRO A 211 -3.86 0.43 -9.53
C PRO A 211 -5.03 0.86 -8.63
N ALA A 212 -6.29 0.74 -9.10
CA ALA A 212 -7.46 1.08 -8.30
C ALA A 212 -7.64 0.10 -7.13
N PHE A 213 -7.51 -1.21 -7.38
CA PHE A 213 -7.58 -2.20 -6.29
C PHE A 213 -6.46 -2.03 -5.29
N LYS A 214 -5.24 -1.78 -5.75
CA LYS A 214 -4.10 -1.46 -4.89
C LYS A 214 -4.43 -0.30 -3.94
N PHE A 215 -4.99 0.78 -4.46
CA PHE A 215 -5.40 1.94 -3.65
C PHE A 215 -6.48 1.57 -2.61
N VAL A 216 -7.54 0.86 -3.04
CA VAL A 216 -8.64 0.45 -2.15
C VAL A 216 -8.16 -0.49 -1.04
N VAL A 217 -7.33 -1.49 -1.38
CA VAL A 217 -6.76 -2.44 -0.41
C VAL A 217 -5.95 -1.68 0.65
N VAL A 218 -5.04 -0.80 0.23
CA VAL A 218 -4.22 0.00 1.16
C VAL A 218 -5.07 0.87 2.07
N MET A 219 -6.10 1.52 1.51
CA MET A 219 -7.05 2.31 2.28
C MET A 219 -7.75 1.44 3.34
N VAL A 220 -8.30 0.30 2.94
CA VAL A 220 -9.01 -0.63 3.85
C VAL A 220 -8.08 -1.15 4.96
N VAL A 221 -6.87 -1.59 4.62
CA VAL A 221 -5.86 -2.07 5.58
C VAL A 221 -5.50 -0.96 6.57
N SER A 222 -5.26 0.26 6.08
CA SER A 222 -4.93 1.41 6.91
C SER A 222 -6.08 1.78 7.86
N LEU A 223 -7.33 1.76 7.38
CA LEU A 223 -8.51 2.02 8.19
C LEU A 223 -8.74 0.94 9.27
N LEU A 224 -8.49 -0.33 8.95
CA LEU A 224 -8.55 -1.44 9.91
C LEU A 224 -7.49 -1.29 11.00
N PHE A 225 -6.26 -0.95 10.59
CA PHE A 225 -5.14 -0.74 11.49
C PHE A 225 -5.45 0.33 12.54
N VAL A 226 -5.97 1.50 12.12
CA VAL A 226 -6.38 2.56 13.07
C VAL A 226 -7.73 2.31 13.74
N GLY A 227 -8.50 1.32 13.30
CA GLY A 227 -9.82 1.00 13.85
C GLY A 227 -10.97 1.91 13.41
N LEU A 228 -10.80 2.64 12.30
CA LEU A 228 -11.85 3.45 11.71
C LEU A 228 -12.82 2.63 10.85
N LEU A 229 -12.41 1.43 10.41
CA LEU A 229 -13.24 0.46 9.71
C LEU A 229 -13.39 -0.81 10.55
N ARG A 230 -14.58 -1.41 10.54
CA ARG A 230 -14.85 -2.69 11.20
C ARG A 230 -14.61 -3.83 10.23
N VAL A 231 -14.14 -4.98 10.73
CA VAL A 231 -13.95 -6.20 9.93
C VAL A 231 -15.20 -6.59 9.14
N ARG A 232 -16.39 -6.52 9.76
CA ARG A 232 -17.66 -6.81 9.06
C ARG A 232 -17.86 -5.90 7.85
N THR A 233 -17.52 -4.62 7.98
CA THR A 233 -17.60 -3.67 6.85
C THR A 233 -16.57 -3.99 5.78
N THR A 234 -15.37 -4.43 6.15
CA THR A 234 -14.37 -4.91 5.18
C THR A 234 -14.89 -6.10 4.38
N VAL A 235 -15.51 -7.08 5.03
CA VAL A 235 -16.11 -8.22 4.33
C VAL A 235 -17.20 -7.76 3.35
N LEU A 236 -18.06 -6.83 3.76
CA LEU A 236 -19.07 -6.27 2.86
C LEU A 236 -18.46 -5.52 1.66
N ILE A 237 -17.37 -4.77 1.86
CA ILE A 237 -16.64 -4.11 0.76
C ILE A 237 -16.06 -5.14 -0.20
N LEU A 238 -15.46 -6.22 0.32
CA LEU A 238 -14.92 -7.31 -0.51
C LEU A 238 -16.02 -7.98 -1.34
N LEU A 239 -17.16 -8.28 -0.73
CA LEU A 239 -18.31 -8.86 -1.44
C LEU A 239 -18.83 -7.90 -2.52
N LEU A 240 -18.95 -6.61 -2.20
CA LEU A 240 -19.37 -5.59 -3.18
C LEU A 240 -18.39 -5.52 -4.36
N VAL A 241 -17.09 -5.59 -4.10
CA VAL A 241 -16.06 -5.62 -5.15
C VAL A 241 -16.20 -6.86 -6.02
N LEU A 242 -16.41 -8.05 -5.42
CA LEU A 242 -16.61 -9.28 -6.17
C LEU A 242 -17.86 -9.23 -7.05
N VAL A 243 -18.95 -8.66 -6.55
CA VAL A 243 -20.20 -8.47 -7.32
C VAL A 243 -20.02 -7.45 -8.44
N ALA A 244 -19.29 -6.36 -8.19
CA ALA A 244 -19.03 -5.31 -9.19
C ALA A 244 -17.97 -5.71 -10.23
N TRP A 245 -17.19 -6.77 -9.97
CA TRP A 245 -16.03 -7.14 -10.77
C TRP A 245 -16.34 -7.43 -12.25
N PRO A 246 -17.37 -8.20 -12.60
CA PRO A 246 -17.69 -8.45 -14.01
C PRO A 246 -17.98 -7.16 -14.80
N ALA A 247 -18.70 -6.21 -14.20
CA ALA A 247 -18.98 -4.93 -14.82
C ALA A 247 -17.69 -4.08 -15.00
N LEU A 248 -16.84 -4.03 -13.99
CA LEU A 248 -15.54 -3.35 -14.07
C LEU A 248 -14.63 -3.98 -15.13
N TYR A 249 -14.68 -5.31 -15.27
CA TYR A 249 -13.92 -6.03 -16.28
C TYR A 249 -14.41 -5.72 -17.70
N ALA A 250 -15.73 -5.68 -17.91
CA ALA A 250 -16.31 -5.29 -19.19
C ALA A 250 -15.90 -3.88 -19.60
N VAL A 251 -16.03 -2.90 -18.70
CA VAL A 251 -15.63 -1.49 -18.95
C VAL A 251 -14.13 -1.40 -19.27
N ARG A 252 -13.29 -2.16 -18.56
CA ARG A 252 -11.84 -2.20 -18.84
C ARG A 252 -11.57 -2.79 -20.24
N ASN A 253 -12.27 -3.85 -20.63
CA ASN A 253 -12.08 -4.50 -21.92
C ASN A 253 -12.56 -3.61 -23.08
N GLU A 254 -13.67 -2.89 -22.91
CA GLU A 254 -14.13 -1.86 -23.85
C GLU A 254 -13.05 -0.79 -24.04
N ALA A 255 -12.53 -0.23 -22.94
CA ALA A 255 -11.44 0.74 -22.99
C ALA A 255 -10.15 0.20 -23.65
N ARG A 256 -9.87 -1.10 -23.53
CA ARG A 256 -8.74 -1.75 -24.23
C ARG A 256 -8.97 -1.85 -25.73
N ALA A 257 -10.18 -2.27 -26.13
CA ALA A 257 -10.56 -2.37 -27.53
C ALA A 257 -10.53 -1.00 -28.22
N ASP A 258 -11.00 0.05 -27.54
CA ASP A 258 -10.93 1.43 -28.02
C ASP A 258 -9.49 1.93 -28.22
N GLN A 259 -8.54 1.39 -27.45
CA GLN A 259 -7.10 1.67 -27.55
C GLN A 259 -6.38 0.73 -28.54
N GLY A 260 -7.11 -0.04 -29.34
CA GLY A 260 -6.54 -0.96 -30.34
C GLY A 260 -5.85 -2.20 -29.75
N VAL A 261 -6.08 -2.51 -28.47
CA VAL A 261 -5.52 -3.69 -27.81
C VAL A 261 -6.46 -4.86 -28.01
N GLU A 262 -5.95 -5.97 -28.57
CA GLU A 262 -6.74 -7.19 -28.74
C GLU A 262 -7.21 -7.73 -27.38
N VAL A 263 -8.52 -7.96 -27.26
CA VAL A 263 -9.15 -8.51 -26.07
C VAL A 263 -9.66 -9.92 -26.39
N SER A 264 -9.06 -10.92 -25.76
CA SER A 264 -9.57 -12.29 -25.82
C SER A 264 -10.97 -12.38 -25.20
N GLN A 265 -11.92 -12.89 -25.99
CA GLN A 265 -13.29 -13.19 -25.56
C GLN A 265 -13.38 -14.49 -24.74
N GLU A 266 -12.32 -15.31 -24.76
CA GLU A 266 -12.28 -16.59 -24.07
C GLU A 266 -11.93 -16.43 -22.58
N VAL A 267 -11.38 -15.29 -22.17
CA VAL A 267 -10.98 -15.03 -20.78
C VAL A 267 -12.07 -14.25 -20.04
N SER A 268 -12.81 -14.95 -19.19
CA SER A 268 -13.88 -14.34 -18.40
C SER A 268 -13.33 -13.42 -17.29
N ALA A 269 -14.23 -12.61 -16.71
CA ALA A 269 -13.89 -11.81 -15.53
C ALA A 269 -13.39 -12.69 -14.38
N TYR A 270 -14.02 -13.84 -14.16
CA TYR A 270 -13.65 -14.73 -13.06
C TYR A 270 -12.31 -15.42 -13.29
N ASP A 271 -11.97 -15.74 -14.54
CA ASP A 271 -10.65 -16.28 -14.89
C ASP A 271 -9.53 -15.29 -14.54
N ARG A 272 -9.80 -13.98 -14.63
CA ARG A 272 -8.84 -12.96 -14.19
C ARG A 272 -8.69 -12.84 -12.67
N LEU A 273 -9.59 -13.42 -11.89
CA LEU A 273 -9.43 -13.57 -10.44
C LEU A 273 -8.74 -14.88 -10.04
N ARG A 274 -8.42 -15.77 -10.99
CA ARG A 274 -7.68 -17.02 -10.77
C ARG A 274 -6.19 -16.75 -10.56
N TYR A 275 -5.87 -15.99 -9.51
CA TYR A 275 -4.48 -15.76 -9.10
C TYR A 275 -3.79 -17.03 -8.61
N ASP A 276 -4.55 -18.10 -8.32
CA ASP A 276 -4.02 -19.43 -8.10
C ASP A 276 -3.25 -19.95 -9.33
N LEU A 277 -3.75 -19.73 -10.54
CA LEU A 277 -3.09 -20.14 -11.78
C LEU A 277 -1.77 -19.37 -11.96
N GLN A 278 -1.79 -18.05 -11.76
CA GLN A 278 -0.57 -17.23 -11.85
C GLN A 278 0.50 -17.66 -10.84
N VAL A 279 0.12 -18.17 -9.66
CA VAL A 279 1.10 -18.71 -8.71
C VAL A 279 1.51 -20.13 -9.06
N ALA A 280 0.61 -20.92 -9.65
CA ALA A 280 0.89 -22.28 -10.11
C ALA A 280 1.94 -22.32 -11.21
N ASP A 281 1.92 -21.36 -12.14
CA ASP A 281 2.94 -21.20 -13.19
C ASP A 281 4.36 -21.10 -12.60
N ALA A 282 4.51 -20.50 -11.42
CA ALA A 282 5.80 -20.41 -10.72
C ALA A 282 6.30 -21.77 -10.17
N ALA A 283 5.43 -22.79 -10.08
CA ALA A 283 5.81 -24.15 -9.68
C ALA A 283 6.60 -24.87 -10.78
N GLU A 284 6.39 -24.49 -12.04
CA GLU A 284 7.07 -25.07 -13.21
C GLU A 284 8.47 -24.47 -13.43
N LEU A 285 8.72 -23.31 -12.83
CA LEU A 285 9.99 -22.60 -12.94
C LEU A 285 10.98 -23.03 -11.87
N THR A 286 12.26 -23.05 -12.26
CA THR A 286 13.36 -23.26 -11.32
C THR A 286 13.49 -22.05 -10.39
N ALA A 287 13.68 -22.28 -9.09
CA ALA A 287 13.84 -21.20 -8.12
C ALA A 287 15.17 -20.46 -8.30
N GLY A 288 15.15 -19.12 -8.21
CA GLY A 288 16.35 -18.27 -8.28
C GLY A 288 16.81 -17.97 -9.70
N GLN A 289 15.88 -17.78 -10.64
CA GLN A 289 16.19 -17.38 -12.01
C GLN A 289 16.72 -15.95 -12.07
N ASP A 290 17.64 -15.74 -13.00
CA ASP A 290 18.15 -14.43 -13.37
C ASP A 290 17.56 -14.02 -14.72
N ILE A 291 16.76 -12.96 -14.69
CA ILE A 291 16.11 -12.31 -15.84
C ILE A 291 16.66 -10.88 -16.01
N GLY A 292 17.88 -10.62 -15.52
CA GLY A 292 18.43 -9.27 -15.46
C GLY A 292 17.73 -8.40 -14.41
N GLN A 293 17.17 -8.99 -13.34
CA GLN A 293 16.60 -8.21 -12.25
C GLN A 293 17.67 -7.36 -11.58
N VAL A 294 17.26 -6.19 -11.09
CA VAL A 294 18.17 -5.27 -10.40
C VAL A 294 18.80 -5.88 -9.15
N THR A 295 20.08 -5.60 -8.97
CA THR A 295 20.87 -5.99 -7.80
C THR A 295 20.42 -5.25 -6.54
N GLY A 296 20.85 -5.74 -5.37
CA GLY A 296 20.50 -5.12 -4.08
C GLY A 296 20.94 -3.65 -3.97
N TRP A 297 22.09 -3.28 -4.54
CA TRP A 297 22.54 -1.88 -4.57
C TRP A 297 21.69 -1.02 -5.50
N GLU A 298 21.34 -1.53 -6.69
CA GLU A 298 20.48 -0.82 -7.64
C GLU A 298 19.08 -0.58 -7.07
N VAL A 299 18.55 -1.48 -6.24
CA VAL A 299 17.31 -1.24 -5.49
C VAL A 299 17.39 0.04 -4.65
N PHE A 300 18.53 0.30 -3.99
CA PHE A 300 18.72 1.54 -3.23
C PHE A 300 18.91 2.75 -4.13
N ARG A 301 19.75 2.67 -5.17
CA ARG A 301 19.92 3.76 -6.15
C ARG A 301 18.58 4.16 -6.75
N TYR A 302 17.84 3.19 -7.29
CA TYR A 302 16.57 3.43 -7.97
C TYR A 302 15.48 3.87 -7.01
N GLY A 303 15.58 3.44 -5.74
CA GLY A 303 14.65 3.78 -4.67
C GLY A 303 14.83 5.18 -4.11
N LEU A 304 16.07 5.62 -3.94
CA LEU A 304 16.39 6.88 -3.26
C LEU A 304 16.61 8.04 -4.23
N VAL A 305 16.94 7.76 -5.49
CA VAL A 305 17.13 8.77 -6.53
C VAL A 305 15.93 8.75 -7.48
N PRO A 306 15.09 9.81 -7.50
CA PRO A 306 14.04 9.96 -8.49
C PRO A 306 14.60 9.88 -9.91
N ARG A 307 13.86 9.27 -10.85
CA ARG A 307 14.33 9.03 -12.23
C ARG A 307 14.74 10.30 -12.97
N VAL A 308 14.11 11.44 -12.68
CA VAL A 308 14.48 12.76 -13.25
C VAL A 308 15.93 13.15 -12.93
N PHE A 309 16.48 12.64 -11.82
CA PHE A 309 17.87 12.85 -11.39
C PHE A 309 18.77 11.65 -11.69
N ASP A 310 18.27 10.63 -12.39
CA ASP A 310 19.00 9.42 -12.79
C ASP A 310 18.61 9.04 -14.23
N PRO A 311 19.02 9.83 -15.25
CA PRO A 311 18.55 9.68 -16.63
C PRO A 311 19.01 8.37 -17.28
N ASP A 312 20.19 7.87 -16.90
CA ASP A 312 20.78 6.64 -17.45
C ASP A 312 20.15 5.36 -16.88
N ARG A 313 19.13 5.48 -16.03
CA ARG A 313 18.46 4.35 -15.37
C ARG A 313 17.57 3.57 -16.36
N PRO A 314 17.82 2.26 -16.56
CA PRO A 314 16.91 1.36 -17.27
C PRO A 314 15.51 1.31 -16.63
N PRO A 315 14.46 1.08 -17.45
CA PRO A 315 13.11 0.90 -16.92
C PRO A 315 13.02 -0.33 -16.02
N LEU A 316 12.33 -0.19 -14.88
CA LEU A 316 12.01 -1.32 -14.02
C LEU A 316 10.74 -2.00 -14.52
N ASN A 317 10.88 -3.12 -15.21
CA ASN A 317 9.73 -3.88 -15.69
C ASN A 317 9.83 -5.39 -15.42
N THR A 318 10.20 -5.75 -14.19
CA THR A 318 10.34 -7.15 -13.77
C THR A 318 9.09 -7.99 -14.04
N GLY A 319 7.89 -7.41 -13.92
CA GLY A 319 6.64 -8.12 -14.22
C GLY A 319 6.51 -8.50 -15.69
N MET A 320 6.83 -7.57 -16.59
CA MET A 320 6.87 -7.85 -18.02
C MET A 320 7.96 -8.85 -18.37
N LEU A 321 9.18 -8.70 -17.83
CA LEU A 321 10.29 -9.63 -18.07
C LEU A 321 9.92 -11.06 -17.66
N ILE A 322 9.27 -11.24 -16.50
CA ILE A 322 8.75 -12.56 -16.10
C ILE A 322 7.75 -13.08 -17.14
N ASN A 323 6.80 -12.25 -17.56
CA ASN A 323 5.76 -12.66 -18.49
C ASN A 323 6.33 -13.00 -19.88
N THR A 324 7.25 -12.21 -20.41
CA THR A 324 7.81 -12.41 -21.76
C THR A 324 8.91 -13.46 -21.79
N GLU A 325 9.85 -13.43 -20.82
CA GLU A 325 11.03 -14.29 -20.84
C GLU A 325 10.79 -15.66 -20.20
N LEU A 326 9.91 -15.75 -19.19
CA LEU A 326 9.68 -17.00 -18.45
C LEU A 326 8.36 -17.68 -18.80
N LEU A 327 7.30 -16.90 -19.07
CA LEU A 327 5.97 -17.43 -19.37
C LEU A 327 5.64 -17.45 -20.86
N GLY A 328 6.48 -16.87 -21.72
CA GLY A 328 6.24 -16.78 -23.17
C GLY A 328 5.03 -15.92 -23.56
N GLY A 329 4.55 -15.06 -22.67
CA GLY A 329 3.41 -14.18 -22.88
C GLY A 329 3.76 -12.91 -23.68
N ALA A 330 2.75 -12.25 -24.25
CA ALA A 330 2.91 -10.99 -24.97
C ALA A 330 3.10 -9.79 -24.03
N GLU A 331 3.73 -8.70 -24.50
CA GLU A 331 4.01 -7.48 -23.73
C GLU A 331 2.76 -6.77 -23.17
N THR A 332 1.61 -6.95 -23.81
CA THR A 332 0.31 -6.40 -23.38
C THR A 332 -0.47 -7.32 -22.43
N SER A 333 0.06 -8.53 -22.19
CA SER A 333 -0.54 -9.48 -21.25
C SER A 333 -0.44 -8.94 -19.83
N SER A 334 -1.55 -9.06 -19.10
CA SER A 334 -1.59 -8.70 -17.68
C SER A 334 -1.30 -9.90 -16.76
N ALA A 335 -0.72 -10.99 -17.28
CA ALA A 335 -0.28 -12.12 -16.46
C ALA A 335 1.07 -11.76 -15.83
N THR A 336 1.09 -11.55 -14.52
CA THR A 336 2.35 -11.31 -13.78
C THR A 336 2.26 -12.02 -12.44
N PHE A 337 3.37 -12.56 -11.96
CA PHE A 337 3.39 -13.22 -10.66
C PHE A 337 3.02 -12.27 -9.53
N LEU A 338 2.26 -12.79 -8.57
CA LEU A 338 2.07 -12.13 -7.29
C LEU A 338 3.40 -12.01 -6.52
N PRO A 339 3.54 -11.06 -5.57
CA PRO A 339 4.82 -10.75 -4.94
C PRO A 339 5.57 -11.94 -4.35
N VAL A 340 4.86 -12.88 -3.71
CA VAL A 340 5.46 -14.09 -3.12
C VAL A 340 5.97 -15.05 -4.19
N ALA A 341 5.21 -15.26 -5.27
CA ALA A 341 5.63 -16.09 -6.39
C ALA A 341 6.83 -15.46 -7.12
N THR A 342 6.80 -14.14 -7.31
CA THR A 342 7.93 -13.38 -7.85
C THR A 342 9.18 -13.56 -6.99
N ALA A 343 9.06 -13.44 -5.68
CA ALA A 343 10.20 -13.63 -4.77
C ALA A 343 10.73 -15.07 -4.82
N TYR A 344 9.85 -16.07 -4.94
CA TYR A 344 10.27 -17.47 -5.14
C TYR A 344 11.08 -17.63 -6.42
N VAL A 345 10.56 -17.14 -7.54
CA VAL A 345 11.20 -17.31 -8.84
C VAL A 345 12.54 -16.58 -8.90
N LEU A 346 12.64 -15.36 -8.38
CA LEU A 346 13.85 -14.55 -8.52
C LEU A 346 14.93 -14.79 -7.47
N VAL A 347 14.56 -15.10 -6.22
CA VAL A 347 15.53 -15.23 -5.11
C VAL A 347 15.45 -16.56 -4.36
N GLY A 348 14.56 -17.46 -4.81
CA GLY A 348 14.36 -18.77 -4.23
C GLY A 348 13.86 -18.75 -2.79
N VAL A 349 13.75 -19.94 -2.20
CA VAL A 349 13.21 -20.12 -0.84
C VAL A 349 14.01 -19.35 0.21
N ARG A 350 15.35 -19.40 0.13
CA ARG A 350 16.22 -18.71 1.10
C ARG A 350 16.06 -17.19 1.00
N GLY A 351 16.05 -16.65 -0.23
CA GLY A 351 15.85 -15.22 -0.47
C GLY A 351 14.47 -14.75 -0.02
N MET A 352 13.41 -15.55 -0.25
CA MET A 352 12.07 -15.25 0.26
C MET A 352 12.03 -15.15 1.79
N ILE A 353 12.66 -16.11 2.49
CA ILE A 353 12.71 -16.09 3.96
C ILE A 353 13.37 -14.80 4.43
N ILE A 354 14.54 -14.47 3.86
CA ILE A 354 15.27 -13.25 4.21
C ILE A 354 14.43 -12.01 3.90
N LEU A 355 13.78 -11.95 2.74
CA LEU A 355 12.96 -10.83 2.30
C LEU A 355 11.79 -10.59 3.26
N TYR A 356 10.93 -11.59 3.48
CA TYR A 356 9.73 -11.42 4.31
C TYR A 356 10.07 -11.24 5.79
N PHE A 357 11.13 -11.87 6.28
CA PHE A 357 11.66 -11.59 7.61
C PHE A 357 12.12 -10.13 7.74
N SER A 358 12.90 -9.64 6.77
CA SER A 358 13.42 -8.27 6.77
C SER A 358 12.30 -7.22 6.65
N LEU A 359 11.31 -7.47 5.78
CA LEU A 359 10.11 -6.63 5.65
C LEU A 359 9.33 -6.58 6.98
N ALA A 360 9.26 -7.68 7.72
CA ALA A 360 8.64 -7.71 9.04
C ALA A 360 9.39 -6.90 10.10
N LEU A 361 10.68 -6.58 9.90
CA LEU A 361 11.45 -5.68 10.77
C LEU A 361 11.19 -4.20 10.47
N VAL A 362 10.77 -3.83 9.25
CA VAL A 362 10.55 -2.44 8.83
C VAL A 362 9.59 -1.67 9.77
N PRO A 363 8.47 -2.23 10.25
CA PRO A 363 7.60 -1.54 11.20
C PRO A 363 8.29 -1.11 12.51
N LEU A 364 9.36 -1.80 12.95
CA LEU A 364 10.17 -1.38 14.10
C LEU A 364 10.82 -0.02 13.85
N LEU A 365 11.39 0.16 12.65
CA LEU A 365 12.03 1.39 12.21
C LEU A 365 11.00 2.51 12.02
N LEU A 366 9.88 2.21 11.35
CA LEU A 366 8.88 3.22 10.99
C LEU A 366 8.07 3.72 12.19
N LEU A 367 7.63 2.80 13.06
CA LEU A 367 6.73 3.13 14.17
C LEU A 367 7.50 3.51 15.44
N GLY A 368 8.78 3.17 15.51
CA GLY A 368 9.62 3.40 16.67
C GLY A 368 9.22 2.54 17.87
N VAL A 369 10.19 2.32 18.76
CA VAL A 369 10.01 1.44 19.92
C VAL A 369 9.21 2.14 21.02
N ARG A 370 9.66 3.33 21.42
CA ARG A 370 9.07 4.08 22.56
C ARG A 370 8.12 5.21 22.14
N ARG A 371 7.96 5.47 20.85
CA ARG A 371 7.29 6.67 20.35
C ARG A 371 5.81 6.42 20.09
N SER A 372 5.00 7.46 20.32
CA SER A 372 3.61 7.49 19.88
C SER A 372 3.58 7.51 18.34
N ILE A 373 2.54 6.92 17.74
CA ILE A 373 2.46 6.83 16.27
C ILE A 373 2.07 8.21 15.73
N GLY A 374 3.07 8.94 15.25
CA GLY A 374 2.90 10.24 14.60
C GLY A 374 2.36 10.13 13.17
N PRO A 375 2.04 11.28 12.54
CA PRO A 375 1.51 11.33 11.17
C PRO A 375 2.49 10.70 10.17
N TRP A 376 3.79 10.95 10.36
CA TRP A 376 4.86 10.52 9.47
C TRP A 376 5.07 9.01 9.51
N SER A 377 5.18 8.46 10.71
CA SER A 377 5.29 7.02 10.94
C SER A 377 4.08 6.27 10.37
N PHE A 378 2.88 6.84 10.52
CA PHE A 378 1.68 6.25 9.95
C PHE A 378 1.66 6.31 8.43
N SER A 379 1.95 7.47 7.82
CA SER A 379 2.05 7.59 6.36
C SER A 379 3.13 6.70 5.77
N ALA A 380 4.29 6.56 6.43
CA ALA A 380 5.32 5.62 6.02
C ALA A 380 4.84 4.16 6.07
N MET A 381 4.03 3.81 7.08
CA MET A 381 3.41 2.48 7.14
C MET A 381 2.35 2.30 6.03
N THR A 382 1.62 3.35 5.66
CA THR A 382 0.68 3.32 4.53
C THR A 382 1.42 3.12 3.20
N THR A 383 2.55 3.81 2.98
CA THR A 383 3.39 3.62 1.78
C THR A 383 4.05 2.27 1.75
N PHE A 384 4.49 1.75 2.89
CA PHE A 384 5.02 0.40 3.03
C PHE A 384 3.99 -0.67 2.63
N ASN A 385 2.76 -0.54 3.11
CA ASN A 385 1.65 -1.43 2.71
C ASN A 385 1.29 -1.31 1.24
N ALA A 386 1.37 -0.10 0.66
CA ALA A 386 1.07 0.07 -0.76
C ALA A 386 2.16 -0.46 -1.67
N ALA A 387 3.42 -0.32 -1.30
CA ALA A 387 4.53 -0.68 -2.17
C ALA A 387 5.08 -2.05 -1.80
N ALA A 388 5.99 -2.13 -0.83
CA ALA A 388 6.72 -3.36 -0.52
C ALA A 388 5.82 -4.55 -0.12
N LEU A 389 4.68 -4.30 0.55
CA LEU A 389 3.70 -5.34 0.90
C LEU A 389 2.44 -5.32 0.02
N GLY A 390 2.44 -4.53 -1.06
CA GLY A 390 1.26 -4.35 -1.90
C GLY A 390 0.90 -5.64 -2.62
N TRP A 391 -0.39 -6.01 -2.60
CA TRP A 391 -0.87 -7.31 -3.12
C TRP A 391 -0.58 -7.51 -4.61
N PHE A 392 -0.53 -6.43 -5.38
CA PHE A 392 -0.31 -6.43 -6.83
C PHE A 392 1.06 -5.84 -7.20
N SER A 393 2.07 -6.02 -6.33
CA SER A 393 3.40 -5.44 -6.55
C SER A 393 4.43 -6.52 -6.82
N VAL A 394 5.30 -6.30 -7.81
CA VAL A 394 6.31 -7.25 -8.25
C VAL A 394 7.63 -6.94 -7.55
N TYR A 395 8.28 -7.95 -6.95
CA TYR A 395 9.63 -7.81 -6.40
C TYR A 395 10.67 -7.82 -7.53
N PRO A 396 11.76 -7.02 -7.50
CA PRO A 396 12.15 -6.04 -6.47
C PRO A 396 11.57 -4.63 -6.66
N ALA A 397 10.82 -4.38 -7.75
CA ALA A 397 10.23 -3.07 -8.05
C ALA A 397 9.34 -2.51 -6.91
N SER A 398 8.69 -3.38 -6.15
CA SER A 398 7.89 -3.04 -4.97
C SER A 398 8.71 -2.37 -3.85
N VAL A 399 9.96 -2.81 -3.65
CA VAL A 399 10.89 -2.24 -2.65
C VAL A 399 11.41 -0.89 -3.14
N VAL A 400 11.74 -0.78 -4.42
CA VAL A 400 12.13 0.49 -5.05
C VAL A 400 11.02 1.53 -4.88
N LEU A 401 9.78 1.17 -5.21
CA LEU A 401 8.62 2.06 -5.05
C LEU A 401 8.42 2.48 -3.60
N PHE A 402 8.67 1.59 -2.63
CA PHE A 402 8.59 1.93 -1.22
C PHE A 402 9.62 3.00 -0.83
N LEU A 403 10.87 2.82 -1.24
CA LEU A 403 11.94 3.79 -0.98
C LEU A 403 11.63 5.15 -1.64
N GLN A 404 11.12 5.16 -2.86
CA GLN A 404 10.72 6.41 -3.54
C GLN A 404 9.61 7.12 -2.76
N ASN A 405 8.62 6.38 -2.28
CA ASN A 405 7.56 6.93 -1.44
C ASN A 405 8.09 7.51 -0.11
N LEU A 406 9.19 6.98 0.44
CA LEU A 406 9.84 7.57 1.62
C LEU A 406 10.53 8.89 1.30
N VAL A 407 11.16 9.01 0.12
CA VAL A 407 11.74 10.28 -0.36
C VAL A 407 10.64 11.33 -0.49
N TYR A 408 9.51 11.00 -1.11
CA TYR A 408 8.37 11.92 -1.23
C TYR A 408 7.78 12.28 0.14
N LEU A 409 7.68 11.32 1.05
CA LEU A 409 7.26 11.58 2.42
C LEU A 409 8.19 12.58 3.11
N ALA A 410 9.51 12.48 2.92
CA ALA A 410 10.47 13.43 3.47
C ALA A 410 10.23 14.86 2.96
N VAL A 411 10.00 15.02 1.65
CA VAL A 411 9.65 16.32 1.05
C VAL A 411 8.35 16.88 1.65
N ILE A 412 7.32 16.06 1.78
CA ILE A 412 6.03 16.46 2.36
C ILE A 412 6.18 16.84 3.85
N ILE A 413 7.02 16.13 4.61
CA ILE A 413 7.32 16.48 6.00
C ILE A 413 7.92 17.88 6.09
N VAL A 414 8.88 18.20 5.23
CA VAL A 414 9.48 19.54 5.15
C VAL A 414 8.41 20.59 4.84
N ALA A 415 7.58 20.34 3.82
CA ALA A 415 6.49 21.25 3.46
C ALA A 415 5.52 21.50 4.62
N VAL A 416 5.17 20.47 5.40
CA VAL A 416 4.28 20.63 6.57
C VAL A 416 4.95 21.45 7.66
N ARG A 417 6.23 21.22 7.93
CA ARG A 417 6.98 21.98 8.93
C ARG A 417 7.09 23.45 8.54
N VAL A 418 7.36 23.74 7.27
CA VAL A 418 7.38 25.12 6.74
C VAL A 418 6.00 25.76 6.87
N TYR A 419 4.92 25.08 6.46
CA TYR A 419 3.56 25.60 6.59
C TYR A 419 3.16 25.86 8.05
N ALA A 420 3.58 24.98 8.96
CA ALA A 420 3.32 25.15 10.39
C ALA A 420 4.12 26.32 10.98
N PHE A 421 5.38 26.48 10.57
CA PHE A 421 6.24 27.59 10.99
C PHE A 421 5.70 28.94 10.51
N LEU A 422 5.27 29.06 9.26
CA LEU A 422 4.73 30.30 8.69
C LEU A 422 3.38 30.76 9.28
N ARG A 423 2.75 29.95 10.14
CA ARG A 423 1.48 30.28 10.81
C ARG A 423 1.62 30.51 12.31
N LEU A 424 2.81 30.26 12.86
CA LEU A 424 3.21 30.71 14.19
C LEU A 424 3.80 32.11 14.06
#